data_AF-A0A8T6LTC4-F1
#
_entry.id   AF-A0A8T6LTC4-F1
#
_cell.length_a   1.000
_cell.length_b   1.000
_cell.length_c   1.000
_cell.angle_alpha   90.00
_cell.angle_beta   90.00
_cell.angle_gamma   90.00
#
_symmetry.space_group_name_H-M   'P 1'
#
loop_
_entity.id
_entity.type
_entity.pdbx_description
1 polymer ?
#
loop_
_entity_poly.entity_id
_entity_poly.type
_entity_poly.pdbx_seq_one_letter_code
_entity_poly.pdbx_strand_id
1 'polypeptide(L)'
;MVLTMHDTKPIGLCVATQELFDTKRYLLNFCDGLLLRGNDLALKTKLTAVKRELNAYRTQQKFLEGHKTVIVSNIDKIIGLVDRYSTANPNEVEEVKRSGREIMQKVLNMGTFDEILKLEDQFKSKITLPVYQLFINDLKRSQIKMI
;
A
#
# COMPACT_ATOMS: atom_id res chain seq x y z
N MET A 1 -8.34 7.99 25.13
CA MET A 1 -7.37 8.31 24.06
C MET A 1 -8.14 8.79 22.84
N VAL A 2 -7.78 9.94 22.27
CA VAL A 2 -8.34 10.41 21.00
C VAL A 2 -7.51 9.77 19.88
N LEU A 3 -8.16 8.98 19.02
CA LEU A 3 -7.52 8.41 17.82
C LEU A 3 -7.16 9.55 16.87
N THR A 4 -5.87 9.66 16.54
CA THR A 4 -5.41 10.65 15.56
C THR A 4 -5.22 10.02 14.19
N MET A 5 -5.25 10.83 13.15
CA MET A 5 -4.90 10.41 11.79
C MET A 5 -3.47 9.84 11.68
N HIS A 6 -2.59 10.23 12.60
CA HIS A 6 -1.23 9.72 12.65
C HIS A 6 -1.20 8.26 13.14
N ASP A 7 -2.15 7.85 13.99
CA ASP A 7 -2.23 6.51 14.56
C ASP A 7 -2.79 5.51 13.54
N THR A 8 -3.69 5.94 12.66
CA THR A 8 -4.29 5.11 11.61
C THR A 8 -3.42 5.01 10.36
N LYS A 9 -2.36 5.82 10.26
CA LYS A 9 -1.48 5.90 9.08
C LYS A 9 -0.87 4.56 8.63
N PRO A 10 -0.39 3.66 9.52
CA PRO A 10 0.14 2.36 9.11
C PRO A 10 -0.93 1.50 8.41
N ILE A 11 -2.15 1.50 8.95
CA ILE A 11 -3.30 0.81 8.38
C ILE A 11 -3.68 1.39 7.01
N GLY A 12 -3.79 2.72 6.93
CA GLY A 12 -4.10 3.39 5.67
C GLY A 12 -3.09 3.08 4.56
N LEU A 13 -1.80 3.01 4.91
CA LEU A 13 -0.75 2.59 3.99
C LEU A 13 -0.87 1.12 3.58
N CYS A 14 -1.22 0.20 4.50
CA CYS A 14 -1.47 -1.19 4.15
C CYS A 14 -2.60 -1.32 3.12
N VAL A 15 -3.74 -0.65 3.34
CA VAL A 15 -4.87 -0.67 2.41
C VAL A 15 -4.47 -0.11 1.04
N ALA A 16 -3.84 1.07 1.02
CA ALA A 16 -3.39 1.69 -0.22
C ALA A 16 -2.37 0.82 -0.98
N THR A 17 -1.50 0.10 -0.27
CA THR A 17 -0.52 -0.81 -0.89
C THR A 17 -1.18 -2.07 -1.42
N GLN A 18 -2.19 -2.59 -0.72
CA GLN A 18 -2.92 -3.77 -1.14
C GLN A 18 -3.66 -3.52 -2.46
N GLU A 19 -4.21 -2.32 -2.68
CA GLU A 19 -4.78 -1.91 -3.97
C GLU A 19 -3.76 -1.89 -5.12
N LEU A 20 -2.48 -1.68 -4.83
CA LEU A 20 -1.42 -1.74 -5.84
C LEU A 20 -1.09 -3.18 -6.23
N PHE A 21 -1.26 -4.15 -5.33
CA PHE A 21 -1.09 -5.57 -5.64
C PHE A 21 -2.22 -6.11 -6.53
N ASP A 22 -3.43 -5.57 -6.44
CA ASP A 22 -4.49 -5.83 -7.41
C ASP A 22 -4.19 -5.10 -8.74
N THR A 23 -3.20 -5.63 -9.47
CA THR A 23 -2.69 -5.01 -10.69
C THR A 23 -3.76 -4.91 -11.78
N LYS A 24 -4.74 -5.83 -11.79
CA LYS A 24 -5.88 -5.77 -12.72
C LYS A 24 -6.76 -4.57 -12.43
N ARG A 25 -7.16 -4.38 -11.17
CA ARG A 25 -7.96 -3.22 -10.76
C ARG A 25 -7.18 -1.93 -10.86
N TYR A 26 -5.90 -1.92 -10.51
CA TYR A 26 -5.01 -0.78 -10.66
C TYR A 26 -4.92 -0.34 -12.13
N LEU A 27 -4.65 -1.28 -13.04
CA LEU A 27 -4.60 -1.00 -14.47
C LEU A 27 -5.98 -0.58 -15.00
N LEU A 28 -7.08 -1.22 -14.60
CA LEU A 28 -8.42 -0.85 -15.08
C LEU A 28 -8.85 0.55 -14.60
N ASN A 29 -8.60 0.88 -13.34
CA ASN A 29 -9.08 2.11 -12.71
C ASN A 29 -8.10 3.28 -12.79
N PHE A 30 -6.95 3.08 -13.45
CA PHE A 30 -5.92 4.11 -13.55
C PHE A 30 -6.49 5.40 -14.18
N CYS A 31 -6.49 6.48 -13.39
CA CYS A 31 -7.10 7.78 -13.72
C CYS A 31 -8.63 7.77 -13.96
N ASP A 32 -9.37 6.72 -13.58
CA ASP A 32 -10.83 6.64 -13.76
C ASP A 32 -11.66 7.12 -12.56
N GLY A 33 -11.09 7.13 -11.35
CA GLY A 33 -11.74 7.68 -10.15
C GLY A 33 -11.76 9.21 -10.05
N LEU A 34 -11.43 9.94 -11.13
CA LEU A 34 -11.38 11.40 -11.12
C LEU A 34 -12.80 11.98 -11.19
N LEU A 35 -13.37 12.26 -10.00
CA LEU A 35 -14.71 12.84 -9.80
C LEU A 35 -14.95 14.14 -10.60
N LEU A 36 -13.88 14.87 -10.93
CA LEU A 36 -13.94 16.14 -11.66
C LEU A 36 -14.24 15.99 -13.17
N ARG A 37 -14.27 14.77 -13.72
CA ARG A 37 -14.58 14.54 -15.15
C ARG A 37 -15.97 15.01 -15.59
N GLY A 38 -16.93 15.09 -14.67
CA GLY A 38 -18.30 15.52 -14.98
C GLY A 38 -18.48 17.04 -15.01
N ASN A 39 -17.67 17.77 -14.23
CA ASN A 39 -17.95 19.17 -13.90
C ASN A 39 -16.98 20.17 -14.55
N ASP A 40 -15.82 19.71 -15.06
CA ASP A 40 -14.85 20.56 -15.75
C ASP A 40 -14.38 19.92 -17.07
N LEU A 41 -14.87 20.47 -18.19
CA LEU A 41 -14.60 19.97 -19.53
C LEU A 41 -13.13 20.18 -19.96
N ALA A 42 -12.50 21.27 -19.51
CA ALA A 42 -11.10 21.57 -19.82
C ALA A 42 -10.17 20.60 -19.10
N LEU A 43 -10.45 20.34 -17.82
CA LEU A 43 -9.73 19.34 -17.02
C LEU A 43 -9.95 17.93 -17.57
N LYS A 44 -11.19 17.58 -17.94
CA LYS A 44 -11.53 16.29 -18.56
C LYS A 44 -10.68 16.03 -19.81
N THR A 45 -10.51 17.04 -20.66
CA THR A 45 -9.74 16.91 -21.91
C THR A 45 -8.27 16.63 -21.62
N LYS A 46 -7.66 17.39 -20.70
CA LYS A 46 -6.27 17.18 -20.27
C LYS A 46 -6.07 15.79 -19.65
N LEU A 47 -6.96 15.39 -18.74
CA LEU A 47 -6.90 14.08 -18.07
C LEU A 47 -7.08 12.92 -19.04
N THR A 48 -7.93 13.08 -20.06
CA THR A 48 -8.13 12.05 -21.10
C THR A 48 -6.88 11.88 -21.96
N ALA A 49 -6.19 12.99 -22.30
CA ALA A 49 -4.93 12.94 -23.03
C ALA A 49 -3.85 12.21 -22.22
N VAL A 50 -3.65 12.60 -20.96
CA VAL A 50 -2.71 11.95 -20.03
C VAL A 50 -3.04 10.46 -19.86
N LYS A 51 -4.33 10.09 -19.74
CA LYS A 51 -4.74 8.68 -19.65
C LYS A 51 -4.38 7.90 -20.91
N ARG A 52 -4.59 8.47 -22.11
CA ARG A 52 -4.24 7.81 -23.38
C ARG A 52 -2.74 7.56 -23.48
N GLU A 53 -1.93 8.56 -23.13
CA GLU A 53 -0.47 8.42 -23.09
C GLU A 53 -0.04 7.33 -22.11
N LEU A 54 -0.54 7.37 -20.87
CA LEU A 54 -0.20 6.38 -19.85
C LEU A 54 -0.68 4.96 -20.21
N ASN A 55 -1.80 4.83 -20.91
CA ASN A 55 -2.27 3.55 -21.43
C ASN A 55 -1.34 2.99 -22.52
N ALA A 56 -0.76 3.84 -23.37
CA ALA A 56 0.24 3.43 -24.35
C ALA A 56 1.56 2.96 -23.68
N TYR A 57 1.81 3.39 -22.44
CA TYR A 57 2.99 3.01 -21.66
C TYR A 57 2.82 1.77 -20.78
N ARG A 58 1.63 1.16 -20.70
CA ARG A 58 1.40 -0.03 -19.86
C ARG A 58 2.32 -1.21 -20.21
N THR A 59 2.72 -1.33 -21.47
CA THR A 59 3.62 -2.36 -21.98
C THR A 59 5.09 -1.98 -21.85
N GLN A 60 5.40 -0.73 -21.45
CA GLN A 60 6.78 -0.30 -21.27
C GLN A 60 7.31 -0.77 -19.92
N GLN A 61 8.52 -1.34 -19.94
CA GLN A 61 9.25 -1.76 -18.74
C GLN A 61 9.33 -0.64 -17.70
N LYS A 62 9.52 0.62 -18.11
CA LYS A 62 9.60 1.78 -17.21
C LYS A 62 8.33 1.97 -16.37
N PHE A 63 7.15 1.66 -16.90
CA PHE A 63 5.90 1.78 -16.17
C PHE A 63 5.81 0.72 -15.06
N LEU A 64 6.22 -0.52 -15.36
CA LEU A 64 6.34 -1.58 -14.37
C LEU A 64 7.36 -1.23 -13.28
N GLU A 65 8.54 -0.71 -13.64
CA GLU A 65 9.55 -0.28 -12.67
C GLU A 65 9.05 0.86 -11.76
N GLY A 66 8.30 1.82 -12.31
CA GLY A 66 7.65 2.85 -11.52
C GLY A 66 6.63 2.28 -10.54
N HIS A 67 5.80 1.33 -10.99
CA HIS A 67 4.81 0.66 -10.14
C HIS A 67 5.46 -0.13 -8.99
N LYS A 68 6.52 -0.91 -9.28
CA LYS A 68 7.32 -1.60 -8.25
C LYS A 68 7.87 -0.63 -7.22
N THR A 69 8.41 0.51 -7.68
CA THR A 69 8.98 1.54 -6.80
C THR A 69 7.95 2.09 -5.82
N VAL A 70 6.72 2.32 -6.28
CA VAL A 70 5.62 2.79 -5.40
C VAL A 70 5.28 1.74 -4.34
N ILE A 71 5.15 0.47 -4.73
CA ILE A 71 4.90 -0.63 -3.79
C ILE A 71 6.01 -0.70 -2.73
N VAL A 72 7.27 -0.74 -3.17
CA VAL A 72 8.44 -0.82 -2.29
C VAL A 72 8.51 0.38 -1.33
N SER A 73 8.26 1.60 -1.84
CA SER A 73 8.21 2.81 -1.01
C SER A 73 7.12 2.75 0.06
N ASN A 74 5.95 2.20 -0.26
CA ASN A 74 4.90 2.07 0.74
C ASN A 74 5.22 0.99 1.79
N ILE A 75 5.81 -0.13 1.38
CA ILE A 75 6.25 -1.18 2.32
C ILE A 75 7.31 -0.62 3.28
N ASP A 76 8.30 0.11 2.77
CA ASP A 76 9.34 0.75 3.59
C ASP A 76 8.73 1.71 4.64
N LYS A 77 7.76 2.53 4.24
CA LYS A 77 7.03 3.39 5.18
C LYS A 77 6.25 2.59 6.22
N ILE A 78 5.61 1.48 5.83
CA ILE A 78 4.91 0.60 6.79
C ILE A 78 5.90 0.08 7.82
N ILE A 79 7.04 -0.48 7.37
CA ILE A 79 8.13 -0.99 8.23
C ILE A 79 8.58 0.10 9.22
N GLY A 80 8.85 1.31 8.75
CA GLY A 80 9.30 2.41 9.61
C GLY A 80 8.23 2.90 10.60
N LEU A 81 6.94 2.71 10.29
CA LEU A 81 5.86 3.16 11.16
C LEU A 81 5.44 2.11 12.19
N VAL A 82 5.57 0.82 11.91
CA VAL A 82 5.19 -0.26 12.85
C VAL A 82 6.08 -0.31 14.09
N ASP A 83 7.26 0.32 14.03
CA ASP A 83 8.18 0.45 15.17
C ASP A 83 7.55 1.09 16.41
N ARG A 84 6.51 1.90 16.25
CA ARG A 84 5.77 2.47 17.37
C ARG A 84 5.10 1.40 18.26
N TYR A 85 4.80 0.23 17.70
CA TYR A 85 4.16 -0.89 18.41
C TYR A 85 5.17 -1.82 19.11
N SER A 86 6.48 -1.58 18.97
CA SER A 86 7.54 -2.45 19.49
C SER A 86 7.49 -2.60 21.01
N THR A 87 6.96 -1.61 21.72
CA THR A 87 6.79 -1.69 23.19
C THR A 87 5.68 -2.64 23.62
N ALA A 88 4.72 -2.96 22.73
CA ALA A 88 3.62 -3.87 22.99
C ALA A 88 3.95 -5.30 22.52
N ASN A 89 4.43 -5.44 21.27
CA ASN A 89 4.68 -6.75 20.65
C ASN A 89 5.94 -6.71 19.77
N PRO A 90 7.15 -6.76 20.36
CA PRO A 90 8.40 -6.63 19.60
C PRO A 90 8.62 -7.75 18.58
N ASN A 91 8.25 -8.99 18.92
CA ASN A 91 8.43 -10.14 18.04
C ASN A 91 7.57 -10.04 16.77
N GLU A 92 6.32 -9.59 16.91
CA GLU A 92 5.40 -9.43 15.79
C GLU A 92 5.80 -8.24 14.91
N VAL A 93 6.33 -7.16 15.50
CA VAL A 93 6.93 -6.06 14.73
C VAL A 93 8.10 -6.56 13.88
N GLU A 94 9.05 -7.29 14.46
CA GLU A 94 10.20 -7.81 13.70
C GLU A 94 9.78 -8.79 12.59
N GLU A 95 8.75 -9.60 12.83
CA GLU A 95 8.18 -10.48 11.81
C GLU A 95 7.60 -9.70 10.62
N VAL A 96 6.86 -8.61 10.90
CA VAL A 96 6.35 -7.71 9.86
C VAL A 96 7.49 -7.07 9.08
N LYS A 97 8.54 -6.59 9.76
CA LYS A 97 9.70 -6.00 9.08
C LYS A 97 10.42 -7.00 8.19
N ARG A 98 10.62 -8.22 8.69
CA ARG A 98 11.23 -9.32 7.93
C ARG A 98 10.40 -9.65 6.69
N SER A 99 9.10 -9.87 6.87
CA SER A 99 8.16 -10.15 5.78
C SER A 99 8.09 -9.00 4.76
N GLY A 100 8.16 -7.75 5.23
CA GLY A 100 8.25 -6.56 4.38
C GLY A 100 9.48 -6.58 3.47
N ARG A 101 10.67 -6.81 4.04
CA ARG A 101 11.91 -6.90 3.26
C ARG A 101 11.87 -8.04 2.23
N GLU A 102 11.36 -9.21 2.62
CA GLU A 102 11.20 -10.34 1.71
C GLU A 102 10.28 -10.00 0.52
N ILE A 103 9.13 -9.37 0.79
CA ILE A 103 8.18 -8.99 -0.25
C ILE A 103 8.77 -7.91 -1.16
N MET A 104 9.46 -6.89 -0.61
CA MET A 104 10.15 -5.87 -1.41
C MET A 104 11.14 -6.52 -2.38
N GLN A 105 11.95 -7.47 -1.91
CA GLN A 105 12.92 -8.16 -2.76
C GLN A 105 12.22 -8.96 -3.87
N LYS A 106 11.10 -9.62 -3.58
CA LYS A 106 10.30 -10.31 -4.62
C LYS A 106 9.76 -9.34 -5.65
N VAL A 107 9.14 -8.23 -5.22
CA VAL A 107 8.56 -7.21 -6.11
C VAL A 107 9.60 -6.65 -7.08
N LEU A 108 10.81 -6.36 -6.60
CA LEU A 108 11.89 -5.83 -7.43
C LEU A 108 12.31 -6.81 -8.56
N ASN A 109 12.31 -8.11 -8.25
CA ASN A 109 12.76 -9.15 -9.19
C ASN A 109 11.68 -9.62 -10.18
N MET A 110 10.42 -9.22 -10.02
CA MET A 110 9.33 -9.67 -10.88
C MET A 110 9.36 -9.01 -12.26
N GLY A 111 9.09 -9.79 -13.30
CA GLY A 111 9.10 -9.32 -14.69
C GLY A 111 7.75 -8.82 -15.20
N THR A 112 6.66 -9.12 -14.49
CA THR A 112 5.29 -8.84 -14.98
C THR A 112 4.32 -8.40 -13.87
N PHE A 113 3.25 -7.72 -14.27
CA PHE A 113 2.15 -7.35 -13.36
C PHE A 113 1.41 -8.58 -12.79
N ASP A 114 1.33 -9.68 -13.56
CA ASP A 114 0.69 -10.93 -13.10
C ASP A 114 1.52 -11.63 -12.02
N GLU A 115 2.84 -11.51 -12.06
CA GLU A 115 3.70 -12.00 -10.98
C GLU A 115 3.50 -11.18 -9.70
N ILE A 116 3.40 -9.85 -9.81
CA ILE A 116 3.13 -8.96 -8.67
C ILE A 116 1.78 -9.31 -8.03
N LEU A 117 0.74 -9.54 -8.83
CA LEU A 117 -0.59 -9.92 -8.34
C LEU A 117 -0.56 -11.14 -7.41
N LYS A 118 0.30 -12.13 -7.69
CA LYS A 118 0.43 -13.33 -6.86
C LYS A 118 0.96 -13.06 -5.45
N LEU A 119 1.51 -11.87 -5.20
CA LEU A 119 1.97 -11.47 -3.86
C LEU A 119 0.87 -10.85 -3.00
N GLU A 120 -0.32 -10.56 -3.54
CA GLU A 120 -1.41 -9.92 -2.79
C GLU A 120 -1.74 -10.70 -1.50
N ASP A 121 -1.97 -12.01 -1.60
CA ASP A 121 -2.30 -12.85 -0.45
C ASP A 121 -1.16 -12.92 0.57
N GLN A 122 0.10 -12.93 0.11
CA GLN A 122 1.26 -12.87 0.98
C GLN A 122 1.35 -11.53 1.71
N PHE A 123 1.17 -10.42 1.01
CA PHE A 123 1.17 -9.09 1.61
C PHE A 123 0.04 -8.94 2.64
N LYS A 124 -1.16 -9.45 2.32
CA LYS A 124 -2.30 -9.43 3.22
C LYS A 124 -2.04 -10.23 4.50
N SER A 125 -1.64 -11.49 4.36
CA SER A 125 -1.46 -12.42 5.48
C SER A 125 -0.25 -12.10 6.36
N LYS A 126 0.87 -11.67 5.75
CA LYS A 126 2.13 -11.46 6.47
C LYS A 126 2.38 -10.01 6.92
N ILE A 127 1.68 -9.04 6.36
CA ILE A 127 1.87 -7.62 6.71
C ILE A 127 0.56 -6.99 7.15
N THR A 128 -0.45 -6.98 6.28
CA THR A 128 -1.67 -6.22 6.54
C THR A 128 -2.37 -6.69 7.83
N LEU A 129 -2.69 -7.97 7.93
CA LEU A 129 -3.38 -8.52 9.11
C LEU A 129 -2.56 -8.36 10.41
N PRO A 130 -1.24 -8.69 10.44
CA PRO A 130 -0.42 -8.41 11.62
C PRO A 130 -0.37 -6.92 12.01
N VAL A 131 -0.28 -6.00 11.05
CA VAL A 131 -0.29 -4.55 11.35
C VAL A 131 -1.62 -4.11 11.96
N TYR A 132 -2.75 -4.64 11.48
CA TYR A 132 -4.04 -4.43 12.13
C TYR A 132 -4.07 -4.97 13.56
N GLN A 133 -3.51 -6.17 13.79
CA GLN A 133 -3.47 -6.78 15.11
C GLN A 133 -2.61 -5.97 16.08
N LEU A 134 -1.43 -5.53 15.65
CA LEU A 134 -0.54 -4.65 16.40
C LEU A 134 -1.26 -3.36 16.83
N PHE A 135 -1.97 -2.73 15.89
CA PHE A 135 -2.76 -1.53 16.16
C PHE A 135 -3.88 -1.77 17.19
N ILE A 136 -4.66 -2.86 17.05
CA ILE A 136 -5.73 -3.21 18.00
C ILE A 136 -5.16 -3.47 19.39
N ASN A 137 -4.04 -4.19 19.47
CA ASN A 137 -3.38 -4.49 20.74
C ASN A 137 -2.88 -3.23 21.44
N ASP A 138 -2.30 -2.29 20.69
CA ASP A 138 -1.83 -1.01 21.21
C ASP A 138 -3.00 -0.13 21.70
N LEU A 139 -4.12 -0.11 20.97
CA LEU A 139 -5.34 0.58 21.38
C LEU A 139 -5.89 0.03 22.70
N LYS A 140 -6.01 -1.30 22.83
CA LYS A 140 -6.49 -1.96 24.05
C LYS A 140 -5.61 -1.64 25.25
N ARG A 141 -4.28 -1.68 25.09
CA ARG A 141 -3.33 -1.34 26.15
C ARG A 141 -3.45 0.11 26.59
N SER A 142 -3.63 1.02 25.64
CA SER A 142 -3.81 2.45 25.93
C SER A 142 -5.12 2.74 26.67
N GLN A 143 -6.16 1.92 26.48
CA GLN A 143 -7.39 2.00 27.28
C GLN A 143 -7.21 1.47 28.71
N ILE A 144 -6.48 0.37 28.89
CA ILE A 144 -6.20 -0.22 30.22
C ILE A 144 -5.38 0.74 31.09
N LYS A 145 -4.44 1.50 30.51
CA LYS A 145 -3.64 2.49 31.26
C LYS A 145 -4.40 3.72 31.76
N MET A 146 -5.65 3.92 31.33
CA MET A 146 -6.48 5.06 31.78
C MET A 146 -7.38 4.71 32.99
N ILE A 147 -7.40 3.45 33.42
CA ILE A 147 -8.12 2.95 34.59
C ILE A 147 -7.11 2.77 35.73
#